data_AF-A0A6N7RN93-F1
#
_entry.id   AF-A0A6N7RN93-F1
#
_cell.length_a   1.000
_cell.length_b   1.000
_cell.length_c   1.000
_cell.angle_alpha   90.00
_cell.angle_beta   90.00
_cell.angle_gamma   90.00
#
_symmetry.space_group_name_H-M   'P 1'
#
loop_
_entity.id
_entity.type
_entity.pdbx_description
1 polymer ?
#
loop_
_entity_poly.entity_id
_entity_poly.type
_entity_poly.pdbx_seq_one_letter_code
_entity_poly.pdbx_strand_id
1 'polypeptide(L)'
;MDSESFAREVGYLVRERRKALGITQSVFAEMTGLSRRFVVSLEMGETPGVRMSTLLHVFEVLGISLTLSVEEDDVIAEESKNDHASLLSDKRAKDDKKRYENAFERLAGDLGRSIE
;
A
#
# COMPACT_ATOMS: atom_id res chain seq x y z
N MET A 1 14.01 11.50 1.88
CA MET A 1 14.64 11.75 0.56
C MET A 1 14.42 13.23 0.20
N ASP A 2 15.46 13.94 -0.23
CA ASP A 2 15.31 15.32 -0.72
C ASP A 2 14.97 15.33 -2.24
N SER A 3 14.60 16.48 -2.78
CA SER A 3 14.19 16.59 -4.20
C SER A 3 15.35 16.39 -5.18
N GLU A 4 16.59 16.64 -4.76
CA GLU A 4 17.78 16.53 -5.61
C GLU A 4 18.22 15.06 -5.75
N SER A 5 18.29 14.32 -4.64
CA SER A 5 18.45 12.87 -4.63
C SER A 5 17.29 12.20 -5.39
N PHE A 6 16.06 12.69 -5.14
CA PHE A 6 14.88 12.66 -6.01
C PHE A 6 15.19 12.44 -7.49
N ALA A 7 15.56 13.56 -8.09
CA ALA A 7 15.77 13.69 -9.51
C ALA A 7 16.93 12.84 -10.03
N ARG A 8 18.01 12.69 -9.26
CA ARG A 8 19.17 11.87 -9.65
C ARG A 8 18.80 10.40 -9.77
N GLU A 9 18.06 9.87 -8.81
CA GLU A 9 17.67 8.45 -8.81
C GLU A 9 16.68 8.15 -9.92
N VAL A 10 15.65 8.99 -10.09
CA VAL A 10 14.71 8.88 -11.21
C VAL A 10 15.42 8.99 -12.56
N GLY A 11 16.31 9.97 -12.72
CA GLY A 11 17.08 10.17 -13.95
C GLY A 11 17.95 8.96 -14.31
N TYR A 12 18.59 8.37 -13.31
CA TYR A 12 19.35 7.13 -13.46
C TYR A 12 18.46 5.97 -13.95
N LEU A 13 17.31 5.74 -13.30
CA LEU A 13 16.38 4.67 -13.68
C LEU A 13 15.85 4.84 -15.11
N VAL A 14 15.46 6.06 -15.49
CA VAL A 14 15.03 6.41 -16.85
C VAL A 14 16.14 6.09 -17.86
N ARG A 15 17.38 6.51 -17.58
CA ARG A 15 18.53 6.27 -18.46
C ARG A 15 18.82 4.78 -18.64
N GLU A 16 18.84 4.01 -17.55
CA GLU A 16 19.11 2.58 -17.60
C GLU A 16 18.02 1.83 -18.36
N ARG A 17 16.75 2.15 -18.11
CA ARG A 17 15.65 1.54 -18.85
C ARG A 17 15.70 1.88 -20.33
N ARG A 18 15.97 3.13 -20.70
CA ARG A 18 16.15 3.53 -22.10
C ARG A 18 17.27 2.74 -22.78
N LYS A 19 18.44 2.62 -22.13
CA LYS A 19 19.56 1.83 -22.67
C LYS A 19 19.20 0.35 -22.83
N ALA A 20 18.48 -0.23 -21.88
CA ALA A 20 18.02 -1.62 -21.95
C ALA A 20 17.07 -1.87 -23.14
N LEU A 21 16.32 -0.85 -23.56
CA LEU A 21 15.49 -0.87 -24.78
C LEU A 21 16.29 -0.62 -26.07
N GLY A 22 17.58 -0.27 -25.98
CA GLY A 22 18.43 -0.03 -27.14
C GLY A 22 18.13 1.26 -27.92
N ILE A 23 17.31 2.16 -27.38
CA ILE A 23 16.89 3.39 -28.06
C ILE A 23 17.78 4.58 -27.69
N THR A 24 17.99 5.50 -28.64
CA THR A 24 18.76 6.72 -28.41
C THR A 24 17.92 7.75 -27.64
N GLN A 25 18.57 8.79 -27.09
CA GLN A 25 17.87 9.91 -26.46
C GLN A 25 16.99 10.69 -27.44
N SER A 26 17.32 10.74 -28.73
CA SER A 26 16.48 11.40 -29.74
C SER A 26 15.21 10.61 -30.03
N VAL A 27 15.33 9.29 -30.21
CA VAL A 27 14.17 8.40 -30.37
C VAL A 27 13.28 8.46 -29.14
N PHE A 28 13.87 8.42 -27.93
CA PHE A 28 13.09 8.53 -26.70
C PHE A 28 12.38 9.89 -26.56
N ALA A 29 13.04 10.98 -26.95
CA ALA A 29 12.42 12.31 -26.99
C ALA A 29 11.22 12.36 -27.94
N GLU A 30 11.33 11.74 -29.13
CA GLU A 30 10.22 11.62 -30.08
C GLU A 30 9.06 10.79 -29.52
N MET A 31 9.35 9.63 -28.93
CA MET A 31 8.34 8.75 -28.32
C MET A 31 7.56 9.44 -27.19
N THR A 32 8.23 10.29 -26.42
CA THR A 32 7.61 11.02 -25.31
C THR A 32 6.99 12.36 -25.72
N GLY A 33 7.28 12.87 -26.93
CA GLY A 33 6.92 14.23 -27.33
C GLY A 33 7.67 15.32 -26.57
N LEU A 34 8.81 15.00 -25.96
CA LEU A 34 9.62 15.93 -25.17
C LEU A 34 10.84 16.39 -25.97
N SER A 35 11.44 17.51 -25.58
CA SER A 35 12.67 17.96 -26.23
C SER A 35 13.85 17.04 -25.86
N ARG A 36 14.77 16.82 -26.80
CA ARG A 36 16.02 16.07 -26.52
C ARG A 36 16.81 16.69 -25.37
N ARG A 37 16.84 18.02 -25.27
CA ARG A 37 17.50 18.72 -24.15
C ARG A 37 16.85 18.36 -22.82
N PHE A 38 15.52 18.29 -22.76
CA PHE A 38 14.81 17.86 -21.56
C PHE A 38 15.16 16.42 -21.18
N VAL A 39 15.16 15.50 -22.14
CA VAL A 39 15.57 14.11 -21.91
C VAL A 39 16.98 14.02 -21.32
N VAL A 40 17.93 14.80 -21.86
CA VAL A 40 19.30 14.85 -21.33
C VAL A 40 19.31 15.35 -19.88
N SER A 41 18.64 16.47 -19.58
CA SER A 41 18.59 17.00 -18.20
C SER A 41 17.86 16.06 -17.24
N LEU A 42 16.84 15.34 -17.71
CA LEU A 42 16.11 14.35 -16.93
C LEU A 42 17.03 13.18 -16.57
N GLU A 43 17.72 12.59 -17.54
CA GLU A 43 18.65 11.47 -17.32
C GLU A 43 19.88 11.85 -16.47
N MET A 44 20.21 13.13 -16.40
CA MET A 44 21.26 13.68 -15.53
C MET A 44 20.76 14.03 -14.12
N GLY A 45 19.45 14.04 -13.89
CA GLY A 45 18.85 14.44 -12.61
C GLY A 45 18.87 15.96 -12.36
N GLU A 46 18.98 16.77 -13.41
CA GLU A 46 19.06 18.25 -13.31
C GLU A 46 17.67 18.92 -13.31
N THR A 47 16.59 18.16 -13.10
CA THR A 47 15.20 18.63 -13.17
C THR A 47 14.38 18.27 -11.91
N PRO A 48 14.77 18.77 -10.71
CA PRO A 48 14.08 18.47 -9.45
C PRO A 48 12.63 18.99 -9.36
N GLY A 49 12.25 19.93 -10.22
CA GLY A 49 10.89 20.50 -10.30
C GLY A 49 10.04 19.98 -11.46
N VAL A 50 10.41 18.85 -12.07
CA VAL A 50 9.62 18.25 -13.15
C VAL A 50 8.20 17.93 -12.66
N ARG A 51 7.19 18.21 -13.49
CA ARG A 51 5.80 17.90 -13.14
C ARG A 51 5.61 16.38 -13.03
N MET A 52 4.87 15.94 -12.01
CA MET A 52 4.54 14.54 -11.81
C MET A 52 3.87 13.91 -13.04
N SER A 53 2.96 14.64 -13.70
CA SER A 53 2.33 14.17 -14.94
C SER A 53 3.33 13.88 -16.06
N THR A 54 4.40 14.67 -16.17
CA THR A 54 5.48 14.44 -17.15
C THR A 54 6.29 13.20 -16.79
N LEU A 55 6.57 12.98 -15.50
CA LEU A 55 7.26 11.77 -15.05
C LEU A 55 6.44 10.51 -15.31
N LEU A 56 5.13 10.52 -14.99
CA LEU A 56 4.25 9.39 -15.24
C LEU A 56 4.15 9.05 -16.73
N HIS A 57 4.06 10.06 -17.61
CA HIS A 57 4.11 9.86 -19.07
C HIS A 57 5.43 9.22 -19.53
N VAL A 58 6.56 9.69 -18.99
CA VAL A 58 7.88 9.09 -19.25
C VAL A 58 7.91 7.63 -18.81
N PHE A 59 7.38 7.32 -17.62
CA PHE A 59 7.33 5.96 -17.09
C PHE A 59 6.47 5.05 -17.95
N GLU A 60 5.30 5.52 -18.38
CA GLU A 60 4.42 4.78 -19.29
C GLU A 60 5.13 4.40 -20.59
N VAL A 61 5.77 5.38 -21.25
CA VAL A 61 6.50 5.14 -22.51
C VAL A 61 7.66 4.15 -22.35
N LEU A 62 8.32 4.13 -21.19
CA LEU A 62 9.42 3.21 -20.89
C LEU A 62 8.96 1.87 -20.28
N GLY A 63 7.66 1.71 -19.97
CA GLY A 63 7.14 0.57 -19.25
C GLY A 63 7.70 0.45 -17.83
N ILE A 64 7.87 1.57 -17.14
CA ILE A 64 8.26 1.65 -15.73
C ILE A 64 6.99 1.76 -14.89
N SER A 65 6.86 0.95 -13.84
CA SER A 65 5.78 1.05 -12.86
C SER A 65 6.22 1.86 -11.64
N LEU A 66 5.36 2.76 -11.16
CA LEU A 66 5.53 3.45 -9.88
C LEU A 66 4.65 2.79 -8.82
N THR A 67 5.26 2.33 -7.73
CA THR A 67 4.55 1.80 -6.57
C THR A 67 4.74 2.73 -5.39
N LEU A 68 3.65 3.03 -4.68
CA LEU A 68 3.67 3.77 -3.43
C LEU A 68 3.26 2.80 -2.31
N SER A 69 4.10 2.69 -1.29
CA SER A 69 3.83 1.93 -0.08
C SER A 69 3.95 2.85 1.12
N VAL A 70 3.15 2.59 2.14
CA VAL A 70 3.36 3.17 3.47
C VAL A 70 4.26 2.19 4.20
N GLU A 71 5.40 2.67 4.68
CA GLU A 71 6.15 1.93 5.68
C GLU A 71 5.25 1.93 6.93
N GLU A 72 4.65 0.78 7.24
CA GLU A 72 4.13 0.57 8.58
C GLU A 72 5.37 0.68 9.47
N ASP A 73 5.50 1.78 10.22
CA ASP A 73 6.31 1.73 11.43
C ASP A 73 5.80 0.49 12.13
N ASP A 74 6.66 -0.51 12.30
CA ASP A 74 6.46 -1.54 13.30
C ASP A 74 6.35 -0.75 14.62
N VAL A 75 5.15 -0.23 14.92
CA VAL A 75 4.67 -0.20 16.27
C VAL A 75 4.83 -1.65 16.65
N ILE A 76 5.93 -1.91 17.35
CA ILE A 76 6.11 -3.08 18.15
C ILE A 76 4.80 -3.08 18.94
N ALA A 77 3.84 -3.87 18.47
CA ALA A 77 2.90 -4.52 19.33
C ALA A 77 3.85 -5.33 20.20
N GLU A 78 4.37 -4.66 21.24
CA GLU A 78 4.92 -5.33 22.39
C GLU A 78 3.79 -6.26 22.71
N GLU A 79 4.03 -7.53 22.42
CA GLU A 79 3.26 -8.63 22.94
C GLU A 79 2.91 -8.21 24.35
N SER A 80 1.61 -7.93 24.55
CA SER A 80 1.02 -7.82 25.86
C SER A 80 1.34 -9.15 26.55
N LYS A 81 2.52 -9.17 27.19
CA LYS A 81 3.04 -10.29 27.96
C LYS A 81 2.40 -10.35 29.34
N ASN A 82 1.36 -9.56 29.60
CA ASN A 82 0.47 -9.73 30.73
C ASN A 82 -0.94 -9.29 30.31
N ASP A 83 -1.91 -10.18 30.53
CA ASP A 83 -3.36 -9.93 30.57
C ASP A 83 -4.24 -10.50 29.44
N HIS A 84 -3.84 -11.60 28.79
CA HIS A 84 -4.84 -12.62 28.49
C HIS A 84 -4.90 -13.63 29.62
N ALA A 85 -5.55 -13.22 30.72
CA ALA A 85 -6.16 -14.19 31.61
C ALA A 85 -6.97 -15.16 30.74
N SER A 86 -6.63 -16.44 30.86
CA SER A 86 -7.36 -17.56 30.27
C SER A 86 -8.87 -17.37 30.50
N LEU A 87 -9.59 -16.93 29.47
CA LEU A 87 -11.02 -16.62 29.55
C LEU A 87 -11.90 -17.85 29.29
N LEU A 88 -11.35 -19.05 29.38
CA LEU A 88 -12.15 -20.27 29.38
C LEU A 88 -11.57 -21.24 30.42
N SER A 89 -11.95 -21.04 31.69
CA SER A 89 -12.09 -22.22 32.55
C SER A 89 -13.39 -22.89 32.14
N ASP A 90 -13.37 -24.22 31.99
CA ASP A 90 -14.51 -25.06 31.59
C ASP A 90 -15.78 -24.84 32.41
N LYS A 91 -15.66 -24.18 33.58
CA LYS A 91 -16.79 -23.78 34.43
C LYS A 91 -17.59 -22.60 33.84
N ARG A 92 -16.94 -21.61 33.21
CA ARG A 92 -17.64 -20.44 32.61
C ARG A 92 -18.41 -20.80 31.34
N ALA A 93 -17.88 -21.69 30.51
CA ALA A 93 -18.58 -22.16 29.30
C ALA A 93 -19.91 -22.89 29.62
N LYS A 94 -19.98 -23.58 30.77
CA LYS A 94 -21.19 -24.26 31.24
C LYS A 94 -22.24 -23.28 31.78
N ASP A 95 -21.81 -22.23 32.47
CA ASP A 95 -22.70 -21.21 33.02
C ASP A 95 -23.32 -20.32 31.93
N ASP A 96 -22.54 -20.02 30.87
CA ASP A 96 -23.04 -19.24 29.74
C ASP A 96 -24.09 -20.01 28.92
N LYS A 97 -23.91 -21.33 28.68
CA LYS A 97 -24.94 -22.15 28.02
C LYS A 97 -26.27 -22.11 28.78
N LYS A 98 -26.21 -22.22 30.10
CA LYS A 98 -27.41 -22.17 30.97
C LYS A 98 -28.07 -20.79 30.98
N ARG A 99 -27.29 -19.71 30.79
CA ARG A 99 -27.83 -18.35 30.65
C ARG A 99 -28.57 -18.16 29.33
N TYR A 100 -28.05 -18.69 28.22
CA TYR A 100 -28.71 -18.58 26.91
C TYR A 100 -29.99 -19.42 26.84
N GLU A 101 -30.02 -20.63 27.40
CA GLU A 101 -31.24 -21.46 27.49
C GLU A 101 -32.34 -20.75 28.31
N ASN A 102 -32.00 -20.17 29.47
CA ASN A 102 -32.99 -19.45 30.29
C ASN A 102 -33.44 -18.11 29.67
N ALA A 103 -32.56 -17.43 28.92
CA ALA A 103 -32.93 -16.21 28.19
C ALA A 103 -33.86 -16.53 27.02
N PHE A 104 -33.64 -17.66 26.32
CA PHE A 104 -34.48 -18.11 25.22
C PHE A 104 -35.88 -18.55 25.69
N GLU A 105 -35.96 -19.32 26.78
CA GLU A 105 -37.23 -19.71 27.42
C GLU A 105 -38.08 -18.49 27.83
N ARG A 106 -37.42 -17.46 28.41
CA ARG A 106 -38.09 -16.20 28.77
C ARG A 106 -38.61 -15.43 27.56
N LEU A 107 -37.81 -15.35 26.49
CA LEU A 107 -38.20 -14.68 25.24
C LEU A 107 -39.32 -15.43 24.52
N ALA A 108 -39.32 -16.76 24.53
CA ALA A 108 -40.38 -17.58 23.96
C ALA A 108 -41.70 -17.44 24.74
N GLY A 109 -41.62 -17.36 26.08
CA GLY A 109 -42.76 -17.08 26.95
C GLY A 109 -43.38 -15.69 26.73
N ASP A 110 -42.54 -14.65 26.60
CA ASP A 110 -43.00 -13.26 26.38
C ASP A 110 -43.63 -13.05 24.98
N LEU A 111 -43.25 -13.86 24.00
CA LEU A 111 -43.79 -13.80 22.63
C LEU A 111 -45.07 -14.63 22.43
N GLY A 112 -45.59 -15.28 23.48
CA GLY A 112 -46.86 -16.01 23.44
C GLY A 112 -46.91 -17.16 22.43
N ARG A 113 -45.76 -17.62 21.93
CA ARG A 113 -45.67 -18.80 21.07
C ARG A 113 -45.20 -19.96 21.92
N SER A 114 -46.14 -20.71 22.46
CA SER A 114 -45.88 -22.07 22.95
C SER A 114 -45.32 -22.90 21.80
N ILE A 115 -44.17 -23.53 22.05
CA ILE A 115 -43.64 -24.59 21.19
C ILE A 115 -44.23 -25.90 21.73
N GLU A 116 -45.18 -26.48 21.00
CA GLU A 116 -45.31 -27.96 20.92
C GLU A 116 -44.47 -28.45 19.74
#